data_AF-A0A441VDN9-F1
#
_entry.id   AF-A0A441VDN9-F1
#
_cell.length_a   1.000
_cell.length_b   1.000
_cell.length_c   1.000
_cell.angle_alpha   90.00
_cell.angle_beta   90.00
_cell.angle_gamma   90.00
#
_symmetry.space_group_name_H-M   'P 1'
#
loop_
_entity.id
_entity.type
_entity.pdbx_description
1 polymer ?
#
loop_
_entity_poly.entity_id
_entity_poly.type
_entity_poly.pdbx_seq_one_letter_code
_entity_poly.pdbx_strand_id
1 'polypeptide(L)'
;VIVSEAGASVYSASATAAAEFPGLDVSLRGAVSIARRLQDPLAELVKIEPKSIGVGQYQHDVDQYRLGRSLEAVVEDAVNAVGVDLNTASAPLLARVSGLGASLAEAITAHRDANGPFASRRDLLKVSRLGPRAFEQCAGFLRIANGTEPLDASAVHPEAYGVAKKIVAACGRDLRSLMGDSAALKALDPRVFVDERFGLPTVRDILAELEKPGRDPRPGFKTATFADGVDDIKDLKPGMLLEGTVTNVAAFGAFVDIGVHQDGLVHVSQLADRFVKDAHEVVKAGDVVKVRVVDIDINRKRIGLSMRRDGDGGTPKPRDNGNRPPPRTPAPQRQPERQAGQGAFGAALAEAMKRK
;
A
#
# COMPACT_ATOMS: atom_id res chain seq x y z
N VAL A 1 -7.66 -16.26 4.28
CA VAL A 1 -7.01 -14.98 3.88
C VAL A 1 -7.37 -13.93 4.90
N ILE A 2 -6.39 -13.22 5.43
CA ILE A 2 -6.60 -12.20 6.47
C ILE A 2 -6.69 -10.84 5.79
N VAL A 3 -7.66 -10.04 6.20
CA VAL A 3 -7.97 -8.74 5.61
C VAL A 3 -7.96 -7.71 6.72
N SER A 4 -7.28 -6.59 6.49
CA SER A 4 -7.27 -5.49 7.46
C SER A 4 -8.69 -4.96 7.70
N GLU A 5 -9.07 -4.80 8.96
CA GLU A 5 -10.33 -4.19 9.39
C GLU A 5 -10.25 -2.65 9.46
N ALA A 6 -9.09 -2.07 9.13
CA ALA A 6 -8.80 -0.67 9.32
C ALA A 6 -9.82 0.22 8.58
N GLY A 7 -10.50 1.11 9.31
CA GLY A 7 -11.56 1.98 8.79
C GLY A 7 -12.91 1.31 8.53
N ALA A 8 -13.08 -0.01 8.77
CA ALA A 8 -14.37 -0.70 8.54
C ALA A 8 -15.46 -0.18 9.49
N SER A 9 -15.11 0.14 10.74
CA SER A 9 -16.02 0.77 11.70
C SER A 9 -16.46 2.17 11.22
N VAL A 10 -15.53 2.97 10.70
CA VAL A 10 -15.81 4.30 10.13
C VAL A 10 -16.73 4.18 8.92
N TYR A 11 -16.46 3.23 8.01
CA TYR A 11 -17.36 2.94 6.89
C TYR A 11 -18.75 2.58 7.38
N SER A 12 -18.88 1.66 8.33
CA SER A 12 -20.17 1.13 8.78
C SER A 12 -21.14 2.20 9.30
N ALA A 13 -20.59 3.26 9.93
CA ALA A 13 -21.34 4.40 10.46
C ALA A 13 -21.49 5.56 9.47
N SER A 14 -20.92 5.45 8.27
CA SER A 14 -20.94 6.51 7.26
C SER A 14 -22.30 6.64 6.57
N ALA A 15 -22.58 7.84 6.05
CA ALA A 15 -23.76 8.08 5.23
C ALA A 15 -23.75 7.21 3.95
N THR A 16 -22.58 6.94 3.39
CA THR A 16 -22.40 6.05 2.24
C THR A 16 -22.85 4.63 2.55
N ALA A 17 -22.42 4.05 3.67
CA ALA A 17 -22.86 2.71 4.07
C ALA A 17 -24.36 2.67 4.44
N ALA A 18 -24.88 3.74 5.04
CA ALA A 18 -26.30 3.88 5.33
C ALA A 18 -27.16 3.92 4.05
N ALA A 19 -26.67 4.57 2.99
CA ALA A 19 -27.33 4.61 1.69
C ALA A 19 -27.22 3.27 0.94
N GLU A 20 -26.05 2.60 1.01
CA GLU A 20 -25.86 1.27 0.40
C GLU A 20 -26.69 0.18 1.11
N PHE A 21 -26.84 0.27 2.44
CA PHE A 21 -27.51 -0.74 3.26
C PHE A 21 -28.48 -0.15 4.30
N PRO A 22 -29.61 0.47 3.89
CA PRO A 22 -30.52 1.15 4.82
C PRO A 22 -31.13 0.22 5.88
N GLY A 23 -31.39 -1.04 5.52
CA GLY A 23 -32.01 -2.03 6.40
C GLY A 23 -31.04 -2.92 7.17
N LEU A 24 -29.73 -2.70 7.05
CA LEU A 24 -28.71 -3.52 7.71
C LEU A 24 -28.18 -2.81 8.97
N ASP A 25 -27.99 -3.56 10.05
CA ASP A 25 -27.36 -3.04 11.28
C ASP A 25 -25.91 -2.59 11.04
N VAL A 26 -25.46 -1.61 11.82
CA VAL A 26 -24.11 -1.03 11.72
C VAL A 26 -23.03 -2.11 11.86
N SER A 27 -23.18 -3.04 12.80
CA SER A 27 -22.19 -4.11 13.02
C SER A 27 -22.01 -5.00 11.78
N LEU A 28 -23.09 -5.29 11.06
CA LEU A 28 -23.07 -6.14 9.87
C LEU A 28 -22.52 -5.41 8.64
N ARG A 29 -22.68 -4.08 8.55
CA ARG A 29 -22.06 -3.28 7.46
C ARG A 29 -20.54 -3.36 7.48
N GLY A 30 -19.93 -3.42 8.67
CA GLY A 30 -18.49 -3.62 8.83
C GLY A 30 -18.02 -4.93 8.19
N ALA A 31 -18.75 -6.04 8.46
CA ALA A 31 -18.46 -7.34 7.88
C ALA A 31 -18.56 -7.35 6.34
N VAL A 32 -19.56 -6.66 5.77
CA VAL A 32 -19.69 -6.49 4.32
C VAL A 32 -18.48 -5.77 3.73
N SER A 33 -17.98 -4.73 4.40
CA SER A 33 -16.79 -3.98 3.95
C SER A 33 -15.54 -4.86 3.96
N ILE A 34 -15.34 -5.67 5.00
CA ILE A 34 -14.22 -6.62 5.08
C ILE A 34 -14.27 -7.62 3.91
N ALA A 35 -15.45 -8.18 3.62
CA ALA A 35 -15.63 -9.12 2.52
C ALA A 35 -15.35 -8.47 1.14
N ARG A 36 -15.83 -7.24 0.91
CA ARG A 36 -15.59 -6.51 -0.35
C ARG A 36 -14.14 -6.09 -0.52
N ARG A 37 -13.47 -5.73 0.57
CA ARG A 37 -12.03 -5.40 0.57
C ARG A 37 -11.17 -6.58 0.13
N LEU A 38 -11.59 -7.81 0.42
CA LEU A 38 -10.91 -9.00 -0.11
C LEU A 38 -11.03 -9.11 -1.63
N GLN A 39 -12.18 -8.71 -2.20
CA GLN A 39 -12.45 -8.79 -3.63
C GLN A 39 -11.70 -7.70 -4.40
N ASP A 40 -11.84 -6.45 -3.97
CA ASP A 40 -11.08 -5.32 -4.51
C ASP A 40 -10.80 -4.30 -3.38
N PRO A 41 -9.57 -4.28 -2.83
CA PRO A 41 -9.21 -3.36 -1.77
C PRO A 41 -9.38 -1.90 -2.16
N LEU A 42 -9.04 -1.54 -3.40
CA LEU A 42 -9.06 -0.16 -3.87
C LEU A 42 -10.50 0.35 -3.95
N ALA A 43 -11.39 -0.42 -4.58
CA ALA A 43 -12.78 -0.03 -4.78
C ALA A 43 -13.57 0.11 -3.46
N GLU A 44 -13.16 -0.61 -2.41
CA GLU A 44 -13.81 -0.53 -1.10
C GLU A 44 -13.16 0.54 -0.19
N LEU A 45 -11.82 0.66 -0.16
CA LEU A 45 -11.13 1.64 0.69
C LEU A 45 -11.42 3.09 0.31
N VAL A 46 -11.65 3.39 -0.98
CA VAL A 46 -11.98 4.75 -1.46
C VAL A 46 -13.30 5.29 -0.88
N LYS A 47 -14.16 4.42 -0.35
CA LYS A 47 -15.42 4.81 0.31
C LYS A 47 -15.22 5.38 1.71
N ILE A 48 -14.02 5.23 2.28
CA ILE A 48 -13.65 5.72 3.60
C ILE A 48 -12.85 7.01 3.42
N GLU A 49 -13.02 7.96 4.35
CA GLU A 49 -12.16 9.13 4.38
C GLU A 49 -10.69 8.69 4.59
N PRO A 50 -9.73 9.11 3.74
CA PRO A 50 -8.38 8.51 3.74
C PRO A 50 -7.68 8.55 5.11
N LYS A 51 -7.80 9.66 5.84
CA LYS A 51 -7.23 9.81 7.20
C LYS A 51 -7.87 8.91 8.26
N SER A 52 -9.03 8.36 7.97
CA SER A 52 -9.82 7.51 8.86
C SER A 52 -9.61 6.01 8.58
N ILE A 53 -8.77 5.66 7.60
CA ILE A 53 -8.43 4.27 7.30
C ILE A 53 -7.64 3.64 8.46
N GLY A 54 -6.80 4.40 9.20
CA GLY A 54 -5.99 3.81 10.27
C GLY A 54 -4.63 3.33 9.79
N VAL A 55 -3.79 4.24 9.29
CA VAL A 55 -2.52 3.90 8.62
C VAL A 55 -1.29 3.98 9.52
N GLY A 56 -1.46 4.34 10.79
CA GLY A 56 -0.34 4.43 11.74
C GLY A 56 -0.77 4.61 13.18
N GLN A 57 0.11 4.25 14.12
CA GLN A 57 -0.17 4.19 15.56
C GLN A 57 -0.55 5.56 16.16
N TYR A 58 0.15 6.62 15.77
CA TYR A 58 -0.04 7.98 16.29
C TYR A 58 -0.69 8.91 15.26
N GLN A 59 -1.49 8.36 14.34
CA GLN A 59 -2.10 9.14 13.26
C GLN A 59 -2.99 10.29 13.76
N HIS A 60 -3.51 10.18 14.98
CA HIS A 60 -4.37 11.20 15.59
C HIS A 60 -3.58 12.35 16.23
N ASP A 61 -2.28 12.14 16.49
CA ASP A 61 -1.41 13.09 17.18
C ASP A 61 -0.66 14.02 16.21
N VAL A 62 -0.84 13.83 14.90
CA VAL A 62 -0.24 14.67 13.86
C VAL A 62 -1.22 15.74 13.37
N ASP A 63 -0.70 16.70 12.59
CA ASP A 63 -1.49 17.71 11.89
C ASP A 63 -2.48 17.03 10.92
N GLN A 64 -3.76 17.07 11.27
CA GLN A 64 -4.84 16.38 10.55
C GLN A 64 -5.11 16.97 9.16
N TYR A 65 -4.82 18.25 8.96
CA TYR A 65 -4.99 18.89 7.64
C TYR A 65 -3.90 18.41 6.68
N ARG A 66 -2.65 18.42 7.13
CA ARG A 66 -1.52 17.92 6.32
C ARG A 66 -1.63 16.42 6.06
N LEU A 67 -2.04 15.63 7.06
CA LEU A 67 -2.28 14.19 6.90
C LEU A 67 -3.38 13.94 5.86
N GLY A 68 -4.52 14.64 5.98
CA GLY A 68 -5.64 14.51 5.04
C GLY A 68 -5.20 14.78 3.60
N ARG A 69 -4.56 15.92 3.36
CA ARG A 69 -4.07 16.30 2.02
C ARG A 69 -3.06 15.30 1.46
N SER A 70 -2.16 14.79 2.30
CA SER A 70 -1.16 13.80 1.88
C SER A 70 -1.80 12.47 1.49
N LEU A 71 -2.79 12.00 2.27
CA LEU A 71 -3.46 10.74 2.00
C LEU A 71 -4.42 10.85 0.81
N GLU A 72 -5.06 12.00 0.61
CA GLU A 72 -5.86 12.25 -0.60
C GLU A 72 -5.02 12.16 -1.87
N ALA A 73 -3.81 12.73 -1.88
CA ALA A 73 -2.89 12.61 -3.02
C ALA A 73 -2.51 11.15 -3.31
N VAL A 74 -2.20 10.35 -2.26
CA VAL A 74 -1.90 8.91 -2.42
C VAL A 74 -3.09 8.14 -2.99
N VAL A 75 -4.31 8.48 -2.55
CA VAL A 75 -5.53 7.84 -3.08
C VAL A 75 -5.77 8.22 -4.54
N GLU A 76 -5.59 9.50 -4.91
CA GLU A 76 -5.67 9.95 -6.29
C GLU A 76 -4.64 9.22 -7.16
N ASP A 77 -3.37 9.19 -6.75
CA ASP A 77 -2.30 8.48 -7.48
C ASP A 77 -2.63 7.00 -7.67
N ALA A 78 -3.09 6.32 -6.61
CA ALA A 78 -3.43 4.90 -6.67
C ALA A 78 -4.61 4.61 -7.60
N VAL A 79 -5.68 5.40 -7.53
CA VAL A 79 -6.87 5.22 -8.37
C VAL A 79 -6.54 5.47 -9.84
N ASN A 80 -5.81 6.55 -10.13
CA ASN A 80 -5.46 6.90 -11.51
C ASN A 80 -4.41 5.94 -12.10
N ALA A 81 -3.49 5.41 -11.29
CA ALA A 81 -2.54 4.38 -11.76
C ALA A 81 -3.23 3.07 -12.15
N VAL A 82 -4.26 2.64 -11.41
CA VAL A 82 -5.04 1.45 -11.75
C VAL A 82 -6.01 1.72 -12.89
N GLY A 83 -6.58 2.92 -12.95
CA GLY A 83 -7.67 3.28 -13.85
C GLY A 83 -8.99 2.63 -13.46
N VAL A 84 -10.09 3.22 -13.90
CA VAL A 84 -11.44 2.91 -13.40
C VAL A 84 -12.35 2.51 -14.55
N ASP A 85 -13.09 1.41 -14.43
CA ASP A 85 -14.13 1.06 -15.41
C ASP A 85 -15.33 1.99 -15.25
N LEU A 86 -15.61 2.76 -16.30
CA LEU A 86 -16.63 3.80 -16.31
C LEU A 86 -18.05 3.24 -16.09
N ASN A 87 -18.32 2.02 -16.54
CA ASN A 87 -19.64 1.42 -16.51
C ASN A 87 -19.94 0.66 -15.23
N THR A 88 -18.93 0.32 -14.42
CA THR A 88 -19.12 -0.45 -13.18
C THR A 88 -18.72 0.30 -11.92
N ALA A 89 -17.89 1.34 -12.04
CA ALA A 89 -17.42 2.10 -10.89
C ALA A 89 -18.54 2.77 -10.09
N SER A 90 -18.31 2.85 -8.78
CA SER A 90 -19.15 3.59 -7.85
C SER A 90 -18.82 5.09 -7.90
N ALA A 91 -19.75 5.94 -7.48
CA ALA A 91 -19.51 7.38 -7.38
C ALA A 91 -18.30 7.72 -6.47
N PRO A 92 -18.09 7.09 -5.29
CA PRO A 92 -16.89 7.32 -4.48
C PRO A 92 -15.57 7.01 -5.21
N LEU A 93 -15.54 5.97 -6.04
CA LEU A 93 -14.35 5.63 -6.83
C LEU A 93 -14.12 6.64 -7.96
N LEU A 94 -15.17 6.99 -8.71
CA LEU A 94 -15.10 8.01 -9.77
C LEU A 94 -14.66 9.37 -9.25
N ALA A 95 -15.07 9.73 -8.02
CA ALA A 95 -14.70 11.01 -7.40
C ALA A 95 -13.19 11.15 -7.11
N ARG A 96 -12.41 10.06 -7.21
CA ARG A 96 -10.95 10.05 -7.05
C ARG A 96 -10.18 10.05 -8.38
N VAL A 97 -10.89 10.02 -9.50
CA VAL A 97 -10.28 10.11 -10.84
C VAL A 97 -9.89 11.56 -11.12
N SER A 98 -8.73 11.76 -11.76
CA SER A 98 -8.22 13.08 -12.10
C SER A 98 -9.24 13.90 -12.89
N GLY A 99 -9.40 15.18 -12.52
CA GLY A 99 -10.37 16.08 -13.12
C GLY A 99 -11.83 15.82 -12.74
N LEU A 100 -12.12 14.78 -11.95
CA LEU A 100 -13.44 14.53 -11.37
C LEU A 100 -13.47 14.93 -9.89
N GLY A 101 -14.69 15.11 -9.40
CA GLY A 101 -15.00 15.29 -7.98
C GLY A 101 -16.38 14.74 -7.70
N ALA A 102 -16.83 14.80 -6.43
CA ALA A 102 -18.08 14.18 -5.99
C ALA A 102 -19.28 14.49 -6.92
N SER A 103 -19.48 15.77 -7.27
CA SER A 103 -20.64 16.17 -8.08
C SER A 103 -20.60 15.67 -9.52
N LEU A 104 -19.41 15.55 -10.13
CA LEU A 104 -19.28 14.96 -11.47
C LEU A 104 -19.41 13.44 -11.42
N ALA A 105 -18.89 12.78 -10.39
CA ALA A 105 -19.04 11.35 -10.19
C ALA A 105 -20.51 10.95 -10.04
N GLU A 106 -21.29 11.71 -9.27
CA GLU A 106 -22.74 11.54 -9.17
C GLU A 106 -23.44 11.77 -10.51
N ALA A 107 -23.06 12.82 -11.25
CA ALA A 107 -23.63 13.11 -12.57
C ALA A 107 -23.36 11.99 -13.59
N ILE A 108 -22.15 11.43 -13.59
CA ILE A 108 -21.78 10.28 -14.44
C ILE A 108 -22.62 9.05 -14.08
N THR A 109 -22.72 8.75 -12.78
CA THR A 109 -23.51 7.63 -12.27
C THR A 109 -24.98 7.78 -12.65
N ALA A 110 -25.58 8.94 -12.40
CA ALA A 110 -26.97 9.23 -12.76
C ALA A 110 -27.21 9.16 -14.27
N HIS A 111 -26.26 9.64 -15.09
CA HIS A 111 -26.35 9.53 -16.54
C HIS A 111 -26.32 8.07 -16.99
N ARG A 112 -25.43 7.25 -16.42
CA ARG A 112 -25.35 5.81 -16.69
C ARG A 112 -26.66 5.10 -16.32
N ASP A 113 -27.21 5.40 -15.16
CA ASP A 113 -28.42 4.75 -14.66
C ASP A 113 -29.66 5.13 -15.51
N ALA A 114 -29.71 6.36 -16.03
CA ALA A 114 -30.82 6.82 -16.87
C ALA A 114 -30.70 6.42 -18.35
N ASN A 115 -29.49 6.35 -18.91
CA ASN A 115 -29.26 6.18 -20.36
C ASN A 115 -28.64 4.82 -20.72
N GLY A 116 -28.28 4.00 -19.73
CA GLY A 116 -27.52 2.77 -19.92
C GLY A 116 -26.00 3.00 -19.96
N PRO A 117 -25.22 1.94 -20.23
CA PRO A 117 -23.77 2.00 -20.24
C PRO A 117 -23.22 2.90 -21.34
N PHE A 118 -22.08 3.54 -21.07
CA PHE A 118 -21.32 4.30 -22.04
C PHE A 118 -20.69 3.36 -23.07
N ALA A 119 -20.86 3.67 -24.36
CA ALA A 119 -20.30 2.90 -25.47
C ALA A 119 -18.89 3.39 -25.86
N SER A 120 -18.60 4.67 -25.60
CA SER A 120 -17.30 5.29 -25.85
C SER A 120 -16.98 6.36 -24.82
N ARG A 121 -15.70 6.67 -24.62
CA ARG A 121 -15.27 7.78 -23.74
C ARG A 121 -15.90 9.11 -24.15
N ARG A 122 -16.08 9.34 -25.45
CA ARG A 122 -16.68 10.59 -25.97
C ARG A 122 -18.10 10.83 -25.46
N ASP A 123 -18.82 9.77 -25.07
CA ASP A 123 -20.14 9.88 -24.48
C ASP A 123 -20.14 10.61 -23.13
N LEU A 124 -18.98 10.72 -22.46
CA LEU A 124 -18.82 11.56 -21.25
C LEU A 124 -19.19 13.02 -21.48
N LEU A 125 -19.00 13.54 -22.70
CA LEU A 125 -19.38 14.92 -23.06
C LEU A 125 -20.90 15.15 -23.07
N LYS A 126 -21.70 14.08 -23.00
CA LYS A 126 -23.16 14.15 -22.84
C LYS A 126 -23.57 14.31 -21.37
N VAL A 127 -22.65 14.05 -20.43
CA VAL A 127 -22.91 14.18 -19.00
C VAL A 127 -23.00 15.66 -18.62
N SER A 128 -24.07 16.01 -17.90
CA SER A 128 -24.29 17.38 -17.44
C SER A 128 -23.10 17.90 -16.62
N ARG A 129 -22.63 19.11 -16.96
CA ARG A 129 -21.49 19.82 -16.33
C ARG A 129 -20.10 19.22 -16.63
N LEU A 130 -20.00 18.14 -17.40
CA LEU A 130 -18.72 17.60 -17.84
C LEU A 130 -18.27 18.30 -19.13
N GLY A 131 -17.43 19.32 -18.97
CA GLY A 131 -16.89 20.10 -20.08
C GLY A 131 -15.61 19.50 -20.70
N PRO A 132 -15.13 20.08 -21.82
CA PRO A 132 -13.94 19.59 -22.54
C PRO A 132 -12.67 19.49 -21.69
N ARG A 133 -12.46 20.44 -20.76
CA ARG A 133 -11.34 20.43 -19.81
C ARG A 133 -11.41 19.25 -18.86
N ALA A 134 -12.57 18.99 -18.27
CA ALA A 134 -12.76 17.86 -17.36
C ALA A 134 -12.58 16.54 -18.11
N PHE A 135 -13.11 16.45 -19.34
CA PHE A 135 -12.91 15.31 -20.22
C PHE A 135 -11.43 15.04 -20.51
N GLU A 136 -10.67 16.06 -20.87
CA GLU A 136 -9.22 15.95 -21.12
C GLU A 136 -8.45 15.47 -19.88
N GLN A 137 -8.85 15.87 -18.68
CA GLN A 137 -8.20 15.42 -17.45
C GLN A 137 -8.56 13.98 -17.07
N CYS A 138 -9.80 13.54 -17.30
CA CYS A 138 -10.27 12.25 -16.80
C CYS A 138 -10.22 11.10 -17.82
N ALA A 139 -10.27 11.39 -19.13
CA ALA A 139 -10.57 10.37 -20.13
C ALA A 139 -9.52 9.25 -20.20
N GLY A 140 -8.24 9.55 -19.92
CA GLY A 140 -7.16 8.55 -19.93
C GLY A 140 -7.25 7.53 -18.80
N PHE A 141 -7.92 7.88 -17.71
CA PHE A 141 -8.04 7.06 -16.51
C PHE A 141 -9.35 6.26 -16.46
N LEU A 142 -10.32 6.60 -17.30
CA LEU A 142 -11.62 5.93 -17.39
C LEU A 142 -11.59 4.89 -18.52
N ARG A 143 -11.94 3.64 -18.26
CA ARG A 143 -11.87 2.54 -19.22
C ARG A 143 -13.26 2.00 -19.57
N ILE A 144 -13.40 1.50 -20.79
CA ILE A 144 -14.60 0.82 -21.29
C ILE A 144 -14.15 -0.48 -21.97
N ALA A 145 -14.30 -1.62 -21.29
CA ALA A 145 -13.78 -2.90 -21.78
C ALA A 145 -14.44 -3.38 -23.08
N ASN A 146 -15.76 -3.17 -23.22
CA ASN A 146 -16.56 -3.65 -24.35
C ASN A 146 -17.18 -2.49 -25.17
N GLY A 147 -16.41 -1.42 -25.35
CA GLY A 147 -16.82 -0.23 -26.08
C GLY A 147 -16.79 -0.39 -27.60
N THR A 148 -17.30 0.63 -28.30
CA THR A 148 -17.24 0.71 -29.78
C THR A 148 -15.84 1.04 -30.29
N GLU A 149 -15.06 1.80 -29.51
CA GLU A 149 -13.65 2.14 -29.79
C GLU A 149 -12.73 1.27 -28.93
N PRO A 150 -11.96 0.32 -29.51
CA PRO A 150 -11.13 -0.60 -28.73
C PRO A 150 -10.04 0.08 -27.88
N LEU A 151 -9.57 1.28 -28.27
CA LEU A 151 -8.61 2.04 -27.47
C LEU A 151 -9.19 2.51 -26.13
N ASP A 152 -10.51 2.58 -25.98
CA ASP A 152 -11.15 2.98 -24.73
C ASP A 152 -10.94 1.95 -23.60
N ALA A 153 -10.48 0.73 -23.91
CA ALA A 153 -10.09 -0.28 -22.92
C ALA A 153 -8.64 -0.09 -22.40
N SER A 154 -7.84 0.77 -23.04
CA SER A 154 -6.42 1.03 -22.72
C SER A 154 -6.23 2.34 -21.94
N ALA A 155 -5.02 2.61 -21.46
CA ALA A 155 -4.67 3.93 -20.91
C ALA A 155 -4.31 4.98 -21.99
N VAL A 156 -4.40 4.64 -23.28
CA VAL A 156 -4.14 5.61 -24.37
C VAL A 156 -5.17 6.74 -24.28
N HIS A 157 -4.69 7.97 -24.19
CA HIS A 157 -5.57 9.14 -24.11
C HIS A 157 -6.24 9.44 -25.47
N PRO A 158 -7.53 9.87 -25.51
CA PRO A 158 -8.24 10.19 -26.76
C PRO A 158 -7.53 11.18 -27.70
N GLU A 159 -6.74 12.11 -27.16
CA GLU A 159 -5.96 13.04 -27.99
C GLU A 159 -4.91 12.34 -28.86
N ALA A 160 -4.43 11.17 -28.42
CA ALA A 160 -3.38 10.39 -29.08
C ALA A 160 -3.93 9.26 -29.96
N TYR A 161 -5.26 9.15 -30.12
CA TYR A 161 -5.89 8.10 -30.94
C TYR A 161 -5.41 8.13 -32.39
N GLY A 162 -5.12 9.31 -32.93
CA GLY A 162 -4.54 9.44 -34.26
C GLY A 162 -3.18 8.73 -34.39
N VAL A 163 -2.31 8.89 -33.39
CA VAL A 163 -0.99 8.24 -33.36
C VAL A 163 -1.13 6.73 -33.18
N ALA A 164 -1.97 6.28 -32.25
CA ALA A 164 -2.23 4.86 -32.03
C ALA A 164 -2.75 4.16 -33.31
N LYS A 165 -3.67 4.80 -34.04
CA LYS A 165 -4.20 4.28 -35.31
C LYS A 165 -3.13 4.22 -36.42
N LYS A 166 -2.20 5.17 -36.48
CA LYS A 166 -1.05 5.12 -37.41
C LYS A 166 -0.10 3.95 -37.10
N ILE A 167 0.18 3.71 -35.82
CA ILE A 167 1.00 2.57 -35.36
C ILE A 167 0.38 1.25 -35.79
N VAL A 168 -0.93 1.11 -35.59
CA VAL A 168 -1.68 -0.10 -35.97
C VAL A 168 -1.68 -0.30 -37.49
N ALA A 169 -1.92 0.78 -38.24
CA ALA A 169 -1.87 0.74 -39.70
C ALA A 169 -0.48 0.32 -40.24
N ALA A 170 0.60 0.76 -39.59
CA ALA A 170 1.96 0.35 -39.96
C ALA A 170 2.25 -1.14 -39.72
N CYS A 171 1.52 -1.78 -38.80
CA CYS A 171 1.58 -3.23 -38.63
C CYS A 171 0.81 -4.01 -39.71
N GLY A 172 0.00 -3.32 -40.52
CA GLY A 172 -0.81 -3.95 -41.57
C GLY A 172 -1.93 -4.86 -41.05
N ARG A 173 -2.39 -4.65 -39.80
CA ARG A 173 -3.40 -5.49 -39.13
C ARG A 173 -4.53 -4.65 -38.54
N ASP A 174 -5.64 -5.32 -38.22
CA ASP A 174 -6.74 -4.70 -37.50
C ASP A 174 -6.37 -4.46 -36.03
N LEU A 175 -6.87 -3.36 -35.44
CA LEU A 175 -6.57 -2.96 -34.06
C LEU A 175 -6.86 -4.06 -33.05
N ARG A 176 -7.99 -4.78 -33.19
CA ARG A 176 -8.36 -5.85 -32.27
C ARG A 176 -7.46 -7.07 -32.38
N SER A 177 -6.90 -7.31 -33.56
CA SER A 177 -5.96 -8.43 -33.80
C SER A 177 -4.54 -8.14 -33.33
N LEU A 178 -4.18 -6.86 -33.21
CA LEU A 178 -2.85 -6.42 -32.77
C LEU A 178 -2.74 -6.29 -31.25
N MET A 179 -3.85 -5.98 -30.57
CA MET A 179 -3.90 -5.91 -29.10
C MET A 179 -3.52 -7.26 -28.49
N GLY A 180 -2.37 -7.30 -27.79
CA GLY A 180 -1.81 -8.54 -27.22
C GLY A 180 -0.75 -9.25 -28.07
N ASP A 181 -0.51 -8.84 -29.32
CA ASP A 181 0.57 -9.38 -30.16
C ASP A 181 1.89 -8.62 -29.96
N SER A 182 2.68 -9.10 -29.00
CA SER A 182 3.96 -8.53 -28.61
C SER A 182 5.02 -8.51 -29.73
N ALA A 183 4.96 -9.45 -30.69
CA ALA A 183 6.02 -9.61 -31.68
C ALA A 183 5.99 -8.51 -32.74
N ALA A 184 4.79 -8.19 -33.26
CA ALA A 184 4.61 -7.15 -34.27
C ALA A 184 4.92 -5.75 -33.73
N LEU A 185 4.49 -5.46 -32.50
CA LEU A 185 4.68 -4.15 -31.87
C LEU A 185 6.15 -3.87 -31.52
N LYS A 186 6.91 -4.89 -31.10
CA LYS A 186 8.34 -4.76 -30.78
C LYS A 186 9.24 -4.56 -31.99
N ALA A 187 8.78 -4.92 -33.18
CA ALA A 187 9.53 -4.75 -34.42
C ALA A 187 9.50 -3.30 -34.95
N LEU A 188 8.59 -2.46 -34.45
CA LEU A 188 8.46 -1.07 -34.87
C LEU A 188 9.52 -0.17 -34.21
N ASP A 189 10.05 0.80 -34.96
CA ASP A 189 10.81 1.91 -34.37
C ASP A 189 9.84 3.01 -33.89
N PRO A 190 9.76 3.30 -32.58
CA PRO A 190 8.88 4.33 -32.06
C PRO A 190 9.16 5.73 -32.62
N ARG A 191 10.39 6.00 -33.08
CA ARG A 191 10.77 7.34 -33.58
C ARG A 191 10.01 7.75 -34.84
N VAL A 192 9.50 6.77 -35.59
CA VAL A 192 8.75 7.00 -36.84
C VAL A 192 7.37 7.63 -36.57
N PHE A 193 6.82 7.47 -35.36
CA PHE A 193 5.49 7.95 -35.00
C PHE A 193 5.50 9.21 -34.15
N VAL A 194 6.69 9.78 -33.90
CA VAL A 194 6.83 11.06 -33.19
C VAL A 194 6.35 12.19 -34.08
N ASP A 195 5.59 13.12 -33.52
CA ASP A 195 5.18 14.35 -34.18
C ASP A 195 5.44 15.58 -33.29
N GLU A 196 5.03 16.77 -33.75
CA GLU A 196 5.24 18.02 -33.02
C GLU A 196 4.53 18.06 -31.66
N ARG A 197 3.45 17.28 -31.50
CA ARG A 197 2.62 17.26 -30.28
C ARG A 197 3.00 16.10 -29.36
N PHE A 198 3.37 14.96 -29.91
CA PHE A 198 3.62 13.72 -29.17
C PHE A 198 5.07 13.27 -29.36
N GLY A 199 5.85 13.42 -28.28
CA GLY A 199 7.25 13.00 -28.23
C GLY A 199 7.44 11.49 -28.09
N LEU A 200 8.70 11.07 -28.09
CA LEU A 200 9.11 9.68 -27.95
C LEU A 200 8.56 8.97 -26.70
N PRO A 201 8.51 9.60 -25.49
CA PRO A 201 7.93 8.94 -24.31
C PRO A 201 6.48 8.51 -24.55
N THR A 202 5.64 9.41 -25.05
CA THR A 202 4.23 9.14 -25.33
C THR A 202 4.04 8.01 -26.33
N VAL A 203 4.83 7.99 -27.41
CA VAL A 203 4.75 6.91 -28.39
C VAL A 203 5.14 5.55 -27.79
N ARG A 204 6.17 5.52 -26.93
CA ARG A 204 6.57 4.29 -26.22
C ARG A 204 5.47 3.80 -25.28
N ASP A 205 4.81 4.71 -24.58
CA ASP A 205 3.70 4.37 -23.68
C ASP A 205 2.50 3.83 -24.48
N ILE A 206 2.19 4.42 -25.64
CA ILE A 206 1.15 3.90 -26.54
C ILE A 206 1.49 2.47 -27.01
N LEU A 207 2.74 2.21 -27.40
CA LEU A 207 3.17 0.87 -27.82
C LEU A 207 3.04 -0.15 -26.67
N ALA A 208 3.42 0.24 -25.45
CA ALA A 208 3.29 -0.61 -24.26
C ALA A 208 1.81 -0.89 -23.92
N GLU A 209 0.93 0.11 -24.05
CA GLU A 209 -0.51 -0.06 -23.88
C GLU A 209 -1.14 -0.91 -24.98
N LEU A 210 -0.71 -0.78 -26.24
CA LEU A 210 -1.19 -1.66 -27.32
C LEU A 210 -0.74 -3.12 -27.09
N GLU A 211 0.44 -3.33 -26.50
CA GLU A 211 0.92 -4.67 -26.15
C GLU A 211 0.09 -5.29 -25.02
N LYS A 212 -0.25 -4.50 -23.99
CA LYS A 212 -1.04 -4.96 -22.83
C LYS A 212 -2.06 -3.88 -22.40
N PRO A 213 -3.22 -3.81 -23.06
CA PRO A 213 -4.20 -2.75 -22.83
C PRO A 213 -4.73 -2.75 -21.39
N GLY A 214 -4.66 -1.59 -20.73
CA GLY A 214 -5.26 -1.40 -19.41
C GLY A 214 -4.65 -2.32 -18.36
N ARG A 215 -3.34 -2.58 -18.47
CA ARG A 215 -2.58 -3.44 -17.56
C ARG A 215 -2.76 -2.96 -16.13
N ASP A 216 -3.30 -3.83 -15.28
CA ASP A 216 -3.38 -3.58 -13.85
C ASP A 216 -1.97 -3.50 -13.24
N PRO A 217 -1.59 -2.38 -12.59
CA PRO A 217 -0.29 -2.24 -11.95
C PRO A 217 -0.21 -3.01 -10.62
N ARG A 218 -1.33 -3.49 -10.08
CA ARG A 218 -1.37 -4.22 -8.81
C ARG A 218 -0.68 -5.59 -8.95
N PRO A 219 0.00 -6.07 -7.90
CA PRO A 219 0.57 -7.40 -7.91
C PRO A 219 -0.54 -8.45 -8.03
N GLY A 220 -0.21 -9.60 -8.64
CA GLY A 220 -1.12 -10.74 -8.63
C GLY A 220 -1.46 -11.17 -7.21
N PHE A 221 -2.72 -11.53 -6.98
CA PHE A 221 -3.20 -11.98 -5.68
C PHE A 221 -2.52 -13.30 -5.28
N LYS A 222 -1.84 -13.30 -4.13
CA LYS A 222 -1.20 -14.47 -3.53
C LYS A 222 -1.68 -14.61 -2.10
N THR A 223 -2.08 -15.82 -1.72
CA THR A 223 -2.50 -16.13 -0.35
C THR A 223 -1.39 -16.86 0.38
N ALA A 224 -1.11 -16.46 1.62
CA ALA A 224 -0.35 -17.29 2.54
C ALA A 224 -1.12 -18.60 2.75
N THR A 225 -0.44 -19.72 2.54
CA THR A 225 -0.97 -21.04 2.88
C THR A 225 -0.63 -21.27 4.34
N PHE A 226 -1.60 -21.05 5.23
CA PHE A 226 -1.42 -21.41 6.64
C PHE A 226 -1.27 -22.94 6.74
N ALA A 227 -0.41 -23.40 7.65
CA ALA A 227 -0.27 -24.83 7.88
C ALA A 227 -1.54 -25.36 8.55
N ASP A 228 -2.17 -26.38 7.96
CA ASP A 228 -3.39 -27.00 8.51
C ASP A 228 -3.16 -27.46 9.97
N GLY A 229 -4.00 -26.97 10.89
CA GLY A 229 -4.01 -27.39 12.30
C GLY A 229 -3.16 -26.55 13.27
N VAL A 230 -2.78 -25.32 12.90
CA VAL A 230 -2.09 -24.36 13.77
C VAL A 230 -2.94 -23.10 13.93
N ASP A 231 -3.91 -23.14 14.83
CA ASP A 231 -4.86 -22.04 15.07
C ASP A 231 -4.56 -21.27 16.37
N ASP A 232 -3.83 -21.89 17.30
CA ASP A 232 -3.54 -21.31 18.61
C ASP A 232 -2.02 -21.23 18.89
N ILE A 233 -1.61 -20.29 19.75
CA ILE A 233 -0.20 -20.14 20.16
C ILE A 233 0.40 -21.42 20.77
N LYS A 234 -0.47 -22.31 21.27
CA LYS A 234 -0.10 -23.59 21.90
C LYS A 234 0.34 -24.64 20.89
N ASP A 235 -0.09 -24.52 19.64
CA ASP A 235 0.21 -25.48 18.58
C ASP A 235 1.58 -25.20 17.95
N LEU A 236 2.11 -24.00 18.19
CA LEU A 236 3.42 -23.58 17.72
C LEU A 236 4.55 -24.32 18.45
N LYS A 237 5.54 -24.72 17.67
CA LYS A 237 6.81 -25.28 18.19
C LYS A 237 7.99 -24.49 17.60
N PRO A 238 9.03 -24.22 18.40
CA PRO A 238 10.26 -23.63 17.88
C PRO A 238 10.82 -24.49 16.74
N GLY A 239 11.27 -23.84 15.67
CA GLY A 239 11.78 -24.45 14.45
C GLY A 239 10.76 -24.62 13.32
N MET A 240 9.46 -24.49 13.59
CA MET A 240 8.41 -24.55 12.55
C MET A 240 8.58 -23.46 11.50
N LEU A 241 8.45 -23.84 10.23
CA LEU A 241 8.39 -22.92 9.09
C LEU A 241 6.93 -22.70 8.72
N LEU A 242 6.49 -21.45 8.78
CA LEU A 242 5.12 -21.03 8.50
C LEU A 242 5.14 -19.92 7.45
N GLU A 243 4.10 -19.85 6.63
CA GLU A 243 3.81 -18.65 5.85
C GLU A 243 2.94 -17.72 6.70
N GLY A 244 3.30 -16.44 6.70
CA GLY A 244 2.56 -15.40 7.39
C GLY A 244 2.52 -14.11 6.59
N THR A 245 1.64 -13.20 6.98
CA THR A 245 1.49 -11.90 6.34
C THR A 245 2.03 -10.82 7.26
N VAL A 246 2.87 -9.93 6.73
CA VAL A 246 3.37 -8.77 7.50
C VAL A 246 2.19 -7.86 7.82
N THR A 247 1.89 -7.64 9.09
CA THR A 247 0.81 -6.74 9.53
C THR A 247 1.29 -5.30 9.61
N ASN A 248 2.50 -5.09 10.10
CA ASN A 248 3.08 -3.76 10.30
C ASN A 248 4.61 -3.81 10.27
N VAL A 249 5.23 -2.71 9.86
CA VAL A 249 6.70 -2.55 9.81
C VAL A 249 7.09 -1.40 10.73
N ALA A 250 8.01 -1.66 11.64
CA ALA A 250 8.57 -0.70 12.58
C ALA A 250 10.07 -0.55 12.37
N ALA A 251 10.67 0.50 12.92
CA ALA A 251 12.11 0.74 12.78
C ALA A 251 12.99 -0.41 13.35
N PHE A 252 12.47 -1.18 14.31
CA PHE A 252 13.19 -2.28 14.96
C PHE A 252 12.85 -3.68 14.41
N GLY A 253 11.92 -3.79 13.45
CA GLY A 253 11.48 -5.08 12.93
C GLY A 253 10.12 -5.04 12.24
N ALA A 254 9.60 -6.21 11.91
CA ALA A 254 8.28 -6.37 11.30
C ALA A 254 7.40 -7.31 12.12
N PHE A 255 6.13 -6.98 12.22
CA PHE A 255 5.11 -7.83 12.83
C PHE A 255 4.49 -8.69 11.74
N VAL A 256 4.42 -10.00 11.98
CA VAL A 256 3.94 -11.00 11.02
C VAL A 256 2.87 -11.83 11.68
N ASP A 257 1.71 -11.88 11.05
CA ASP A 257 0.61 -12.74 11.43
C ASP A 257 0.76 -14.10 10.75
N ILE A 258 0.86 -15.14 11.56
CA ILE A 258 1.01 -16.55 11.14
C ILE A 258 -0.27 -17.36 11.36
N GLY A 259 -1.40 -16.70 11.68
CA GLY A 259 -2.71 -17.34 11.79
C GLY A 259 -3.12 -17.74 13.22
N VAL A 260 -2.37 -17.37 14.26
CA VAL A 260 -2.64 -17.76 15.66
C VAL A 260 -3.26 -16.65 16.53
N HIS A 261 -3.92 -15.67 15.89
CA HIS A 261 -4.52 -14.48 16.52
C HIS A 261 -3.54 -13.58 17.30
N GLN A 262 -2.23 -13.82 17.17
CA GLN A 262 -1.18 -13.06 17.83
C GLN A 262 -0.01 -12.85 16.87
N ASP A 263 0.33 -11.59 16.64
CA ASP A 263 1.46 -11.24 15.77
C ASP A 263 2.78 -11.70 16.37
N GLY A 264 3.61 -12.33 15.54
CA GLY A 264 5.00 -12.59 15.84
C GLY A 264 5.91 -11.46 15.40
N LEU A 265 6.97 -11.20 16.16
CA LEU A 265 7.94 -10.16 15.83
C LEU A 265 9.16 -10.76 15.13
N VAL A 266 9.43 -10.28 13.92
CA VAL A 266 10.71 -10.47 13.24
C VAL A 266 11.59 -9.26 13.54
N HIS A 267 12.62 -9.42 14.36
CA HIS A 267 13.57 -8.36 14.64
C HIS A 267 14.35 -7.96 13.37
N VAL A 268 14.82 -6.71 13.26
CA VAL A 268 15.54 -6.21 12.06
C VAL A 268 16.72 -7.08 11.66
N SER A 269 17.45 -7.65 12.63
CA SER A 269 18.57 -8.56 12.40
C SER A 269 18.17 -9.96 11.91
N GLN A 270 16.87 -10.28 11.93
CA GLN A 270 16.30 -11.55 11.53
C GLN A 270 15.48 -11.43 10.22
N LEU A 271 15.41 -10.25 9.60
CA LEU A 271 14.66 -10.01 8.35
C LEU A 271 15.37 -10.57 7.12
N ALA A 272 16.70 -10.58 7.10
CA ALA A 272 17.49 -11.04 5.96
C ALA A 272 18.85 -11.58 6.41
N ASP A 273 19.52 -12.32 5.53
CA ASP A 273 20.89 -12.83 5.76
C ASP A 273 21.98 -11.77 5.59
N ARG A 274 21.59 -10.52 5.29
CA ARG A 274 22.46 -9.35 5.19
C ARG A 274 22.11 -8.33 6.28
N PHE A 275 23.03 -7.40 6.56
CA PHE A 275 22.74 -6.29 7.45
C PHE A 275 21.63 -5.40 6.86
N VAL A 276 20.57 -5.19 7.63
CA VAL A 276 19.42 -4.35 7.28
C VAL A 276 19.41 -3.16 8.22
N LYS A 277 19.43 -1.94 7.65
CA LYS A 277 19.40 -0.70 8.44
C LYS A 277 17.97 -0.29 8.78
N ASP A 278 17.05 -0.50 7.84
CA ASP A 278 15.62 -0.21 8.01
C ASP A 278 14.78 -1.38 7.48
N ALA A 279 13.81 -1.82 8.29
CA ALA A 279 12.92 -2.91 7.93
C ALA A 279 12.07 -2.60 6.69
N HIS A 280 11.76 -1.32 6.44
CA HIS A 280 10.97 -0.87 5.29
C HIS A 280 11.65 -1.12 3.93
N GLU A 281 12.96 -1.35 3.91
CA GLU A 281 13.70 -1.71 2.70
C GLU A 281 13.47 -3.17 2.28
N VAL A 282 13.09 -4.04 3.24
CA VAL A 282 13.02 -5.49 3.04
C VAL A 282 11.60 -5.98 2.95
N VAL A 283 10.70 -5.45 3.78
CA VAL A 283 9.31 -5.89 3.87
C VAL A 283 8.36 -4.71 3.92
N LYS A 284 7.15 -4.93 3.44
CA LYS A 284 6.02 -4.00 3.52
C LYS A 284 4.85 -4.67 4.22
N ALA A 285 4.00 -3.87 4.86
CA ALA A 285 2.73 -4.37 5.36
C ALA A 285 1.91 -4.98 4.21
N GLY A 286 1.40 -6.19 4.42
CA GLY A 286 0.70 -7.02 3.43
C GLY A 286 1.58 -8.04 2.71
N ASP A 287 2.91 -8.00 2.86
CA ASP A 287 3.78 -8.99 2.23
C ASP A 287 3.58 -10.38 2.84
N VAL A 288 3.43 -11.39 1.98
CA VAL A 288 3.43 -12.81 2.40
C VAL A 288 4.87 -13.30 2.49
N VAL A 289 5.29 -13.67 3.70
CA VAL A 289 6.66 -14.05 4.03
C VAL A 289 6.71 -15.46 4.64
N LYS A 290 7.82 -16.16 4.40
CA LYS A 290 8.13 -17.41 5.09
C LYS A 290 8.94 -17.09 6.33
N VAL A 291 8.42 -17.49 7.48
CA VAL A 291 9.02 -17.25 8.79
C VAL A 291 9.25 -18.55 9.54
N ARG A 292 10.32 -18.60 10.31
CA ARG A 292 10.61 -19.65 11.26
C ARG A 292 10.30 -19.18 12.67
N VAL A 293 9.63 -20.01 13.45
CA VAL A 293 9.42 -19.76 14.88
C VAL A 293 10.74 -19.99 15.63
N VAL A 294 11.25 -18.96 16.30
CA VAL A 294 12.49 -19.03 17.08
C VAL A 294 12.20 -19.25 18.56
N ASP A 295 11.24 -18.49 19.10
CA ASP A 295 10.91 -18.51 20.52
C ASP A 295 9.41 -18.28 20.73
N ILE A 296 8.86 -18.88 21.79
CA ILE A 296 7.44 -18.80 22.13
C ILE A 296 7.31 -18.60 23.63
N ASP A 297 6.76 -17.45 24.03
CA ASP A 297 6.40 -17.15 25.41
C ASP A 297 4.87 -17.11 25.53
N ILE A 298 4.30 -18.23 25.97
CA ILE A 298 2.84 -18.41 26.14
C ILE A 298 2.31 -17.47 27.24
N ASN A 299 3.06 -17.25 28.31
CA ASN A 299 2.63 -16.42 29.43
C ASN A 299 2.50 -14.95 29.03
N ARG A 300 3.42 -14.48 28.18
CA ARG A 300 3.43 -13.10 27.68
C ARG A 300 2.77 -12.93 26.32
N LYS A 301 2.26 -14.02 25.71
CA LYS A 301 1.71 -14.05 24.35
C LYS A 301 2.68 -13.46 23.31
N ARG A 302 3.97 -13.81 23.39
CA ARG A 302 5.00 -13.31 22.46
C ARG A 302 5.53 -14.45 21.61
N ILE A 303 5.66 -14.18 20.31
CA ILE A 303 6.19 -15.12 19.34
C ILE A 303 7.38 -14.44 18.65
N GLY A 304 8.56 -15.04 18.78
CA GLY A 304 9.78 -14.60 18.10
C GLY A 304 9.90 -15.30 16.75
N LEU A 305 10.01 -14.53 15.67
CA LEU A 305 10.09 -15.06 14.31
C LEU A 305 11.41 -14.66 13.63
N SER A 306 11.85 -15.47 12.66
CA SER A 306 12.99 -15.16 11.79
C SER A 306 12.69 -15.46 10.32
N MET A 307 13.16 -14.61 9.42
CA MET A 307 13.06 -14.77 7.97
C MET A 307 14.38 -15.23 7.33
N ARG A 308 15.41 -15.49 8.15
CA ARG A 308 16.72 -15.96 7.67
C ARG A 308 16.63 -17.40 7.16
N ARG A 309 17.38 -17.72 6.10
CA ARG A 309 17.55 -19.12 5.65
C ARG A 309 18.52 -19.81 6.60
N ASP A 310 18.14 -20.96 7.14
CA ASP A 310 18.95 -21.64 8.14
C ASP A 310 20.37 -21.93 7.64
N GLY A 311 21.30 -21.44 8.46
CA GLY A 311 22.73 -21.62 8.35
C GLY A 311 23.48 -20.93 9.48
N ASP A 312 22.88 -20.77 10.67
CA ASP A 312 23.64 -20.65 11.91
C ASP A 312 22.74 -20.92 13.12
N GLY A 313 22.94 -22.08 13.74
CA GLY A 313 22.41 -22.38 15.07
C GLY A 313 23.13 -21.51 16.09
N GLY A 314 22.74 -20.24 16.17
CA GLY A 314 23.17 -19.32 17.22
C GLY A 314 22.46 -19.62 18.53
N THR A 315 22.79 -20.76 19.16
CA THR A 315 22.71 -20.81 20.61
C THR A 315 23.56 -19.65 21.14
N PRO A 316 23.06 -18.81 22.06
CA PRO A 316 23.94 -17.89 22.76
C PRO A 316 24.97 -18.76 23.48
N LYS A 317 26.22 -18.75 23.01
CA LYS A 317 27.31 -19.42 23.73
C LYS A 317 27.28 -18.90 25.18
N PRO A 318 27.27 -19.78 26.20
CA PRO A 318 27.50 -19.35 27.56
C PRO A 318 28.82 -18.59 27.55
N ARG A 319 28.82 -17.36 28.08
CA ARG A 319 30.06 -16.62 28.29
C ARG A 319 30.97 -17.48 29.15
N ASP A 320 32.03 -17.99 28.54
CA ASP A 320 33.10 -18.72 29.19
C ASP A 320 33.75 -17.79 30.21
N ASN A 321 33.50 -18.09 31.49
CA ASN A 321 34.05 -17.36 32.64
C ASN A 321 35.45 -17.92 32.94
N GLY A 322 36.29 -17.95 31.92
CA GLY A 322 37.57 -18.66 31.88
C GLY A 322 38.76 -17.75 31.69
N ASN A 323 38.81 -16.59 32.37
CA ASN A 323 40.11 -15.95 32.63
C ASN A 323 40.04 -14.99 33.83
N ARG A 324 40.15 -15.54 35.03
CA ARG A 324 40.47 -14.77 36.24
C ARG A 324 41.99 -14.73 36.41
N PRO A 325 42.65 -13.56 36.39
CA PRO A 325 44.01 -13.42 36.90
C PRO A 325 44.02 -13.70 38.41
N PRO A 326 45.13 -14.20 38.98
CA PRO A 326 45.20 -14.57 40.40
C PRO A 326 45.05 -13.35 41.32
N PRO A 327 44.60 -13.55 42.58
CA PRO A 327 44.27 -12.45 43.47
C PRO A 327 45.54 -11.78 44.00
N ARG A 328 45.66 -10.47 43.77
CA ARG A 328 46.64 -9.62 44.45
C ARG A 328 46.10 -9.23 45.83
N THR A 329 46.97 -9.37 46.83
CA THR A 329 46.78 -8.99 48.24
C THR A 329 46.41 -7.51 48.42
N PRO A 330 45.71 -7.13 49.50
CA PRO A 330 45.19 -5.78 49.68
C PRO A 330 46.21 -4.84 50.34
N ALA A 331 46.33 -3.63 49.80
CA ALA A 331 46.99 -2.48 50.41
C ALA A 331 46.16 -1.21 50.18
N PRO A 332 46.27 -0.18 51.05
CA PRO A 332 45.11 0.44 51.69
C PRO A 332 44.45 1.58 50.92
N GLN A 333 43.17 1.79 51.27
CA GLN A 333 42.25 2.83 50.81
C GLN A 333 42.87 4.23 50.75
N ARG A 334 42.69 4.90 49.60
CA ARG A 334 42.60 6.36 49.52
C ARG A 334 41.21 6.73 48.99
N GLN A 335 40.56 7.62 49.73
CA GLN A 335 39.21 8.14 49.47
C GLN A 335 39.16 8.88 48.11
N PRO A 336 38.03 8.82 47.38
CA PRO A 336 37.82 9.69 46.24
C PRO A 336 37.37 11.09 46.71
N GLU A 337 38.15 12.11 46.35
CA GLU A 337 37.70 13.50 46.34
C GLU A 337 36.53 13.66 45.37
N ARG A 338 35.45 14.26 45.87
CA ARG A 338 34.30 14.70 45.08
C ARG A 338 34.71 15.90 44.24
N GLN A 339 34.92 15.73 42.94
CA GLN A 339 34.90 16.84 42.00
C GLN A 339 33.45 17.19 41.65
N ALA A 340 32.94 18.22 42.32
CA ALA A 340 31.72 18.90 41.95
C ALA A 340 32.00 19.81 40.74
N GLY A 341 31.47 19.43 39.57
CA GLY A 341 31.38 20.33 38.43
C GLY A 341 30.31 21.38 38.66
N GLN A 342 30.66 22.49 39.33
CA GLN A 342 29.85 23.70 39.33
C GLN A 342 30.21 24.53 38.09
N GLY A 343 29.31 24.55 37.11
CA GLY A 343 29.38 25.50 36.01
C GLY A 343 29.31 26.95 36.51
N ALA A 344 29.86 27.87 35.72
CA ALA A 344 30.01 29.29 36.05
C ALA A 344 28.73 30.02 36.51
N PHE A 345 27.56 29.45 36.26
CA PHE A 345 26.27 29.97 36.75
C PHE A 345 25.99 29.67 38.23
N GLY A 346 26.50 28.53 38.75
CA GLY A 346 26.31 28.13 40.15
C GLY A 346 27.16 28.94 41.14
N ALA A 347 28.34 29.41 40.70
CA ALA A 347 29.22 30.23 41.52
C ALA A 347 28.64 31.64 41.77
N ALA A 348 28.02 32.24 40.75
CA ALA A 348 27.42 33.57 40.85
C ALA A 348 26.18 33.61 41.77
N LEU A 349 25.39 32.52 41.80
CA LEU A 349 24.20 32.42 42.65
C LEU A 349 24.56 32.24 44.14
N ALA A 350 25.65 31.51 44.43
CA ALA A 350 26.12 31.30 45.80
C ALA A 350 26.71 32.57 46.44
N GLU A 351 27.31 33.45 45.64
CA GLU A 351 27.87 34.72 46.11
C GLU A 351 26.78 35.75 46.44
N ALA A 352 25.64 35.72 45.74
CA ALA A 352 24.49 36.57 46.02
C ALA A 352 23.74 36.21 47.32
N MET A 353 23.75 34.93 47.72
CA MET A 353 23.07 34.49 48.96
C MET A 353 23.85 34.75 50.24
N LYS A 354 25.16 35.05 50.17
CA LYS A 354 25.99 35.35 51.36
C LYS A 354 25.97 36.81 51.80
N ARG A 355 25.28 37.69 51.07
CA ARG A 355 25.17 39.13 51.39
C ARG A 355 23.82 39.51 52.01
N LYS A 356 23.25 38.67 52.88
CA LYS A 356 22.12 39.02 53.73
C LYS A 356 22.41 38.72 55.19
#